data_AF-A0A9D6ILW7-F1
#
_entry.id   AF-A0A9D6ILW7-F1
#
_cell.length_a   1.000
_cell.length_b   1.000
_cell.length_c   1.000
_cell.angle_alpha   90.00
_cell.angle_beta   90.00
_cell.angle_gamma   90.00
#
_symmetry.space_group_name_H-M   'P 1'
#
loop_
_entity.id
_entity.type
_entity.pdbx_description
1 polymer ?
#
loop_
_entity_poly.entity_id
_entity_poly.type
_entity_poly.pdbx_seq_one_letter_code
_entity_poly.pdbx_strand_id
1 'polypeptide(L)'
;MSDEAKPAGVISEIRENLAGVFRHILPGVIVVGAAHVAHPTWFVELDAKSWQHLTIVAVVALAVGNAWFALNRHGVQQIVDYVAYLLKNPPTAITRRGHYLATVAGHVTMSVMTRRMPDLARTHVAFRASSVFLLYTIAEVGLLFSLWPESGTVFAMNTWRIRAASGLVLVMAMWQSVITRRIDYEIVEASQQKPPNNALEPTART
;
A
#
# COMPACT_ATOMS: atom_id res chain seq x y z
N MET A 1 -27.28 -9.63 -28.61
CA MET A 1 -26.45 -10.66 -27.94
C MET A 1 -26.16 -10.15 -26.55
N SER A 2 -26.80 -10.73 -25.55
CA SER A 2 -26.56 -10.47 -24.14
C SER A 2 -25.22 -11.10 -23.78
N ASP A 3 -24.22 -10.28 -23.46
CA ASP A 3 -23.01 -10.74 -22.78
C ASP A 3 -23.45 -11.39 -21.46
N GLU A 4 -23.48 -12.72 -21.45
CA GLU A 4 -23.60 -13.52 -20.23
C GLU A 4 -22.43 -13.13 -19.33
N ALA A 5 -22.71 -12.28 -18.35
CA ALA A 5 -21.83 -12.02 -17.23
C ALA A 5 -21.57 -13.36 -16.54
N LYS A 6 -20.41 -13.97 -16.82
CA LYS A 6 -19.97 -15.18 -16.13
C LYS A 6 -20.06 -14.89 -14.62
N PRO A 7 -20.79 -15.70 -13.84
CA PRO A 7 -20.85 -15.49 -12.40
C PRO A 7 -19.42 -15.53 -11.88
N ALA A 8 -18.96 -14.41 -11.31
CA ALA A 8 -17.71 -14.36 -10.57
C ALA A 8 -17.81 -15.48 -9.52
N GLY A 9 -17.05 -16.56 -9.74
CA GLY A 9 -17.19 -17.77 -8.93
C GLY A 9 -16.90 -17.44 -7.47
N VAL A 10 -17.59 -18.12 -6.55
CA VAL A 10 -17.40 -17.98 -5.09
C VAL A 10 -15.92 -17.99 -4.67
N ILE A 11 -15.06 -18.68 -5.43
CA ILE A 11 -13.60 -18.72 -5.24
C ILE A 11 -12.93 -17.34 -5.48
N SER A 12 -13.34 -16.57 -6.49
CA SER A 12 -12.75 -15.24 -6.72
C SER A 12 -13.13 -14.26 -5.61
N GLU A 13 -14.36 -14.32 -5.12
CA GLU A 13 -14.85 -13.48 -4.02
C GLU A 13 -14.16 -13.81 -2.69
N ILE A 14 -13.97 -15.11 -2.40
CA ILE A 14 -13.19 -15.56 -1.23
C ILE A 14 -11.74 -15.04 -1.33
N ARG A 15 -11.12 -15.14 -2.51
CA ARG A 15 -9.74 -14.67 -2.72
C ARG A 15 -9.62 -13.15 -2.53
N GLU A 16 -10.56 -12.38 -3.04
CA GLU A 16 -10.57 -10.92 -2.88
C GLU A 16 -10.75 -10.51 -1.41
N ASN A 17 -11.66 -11.17 -0.70
CA ASN A 17 -11.87 -10.93 0.73
C ASN A 17 -10.65 -11.33 1.57
N LEU A 18 -10.04 -12.48 1.29
CA LEU A 18 -8.79 -12.89 1.94
C LEU A 18 -7.66 -11.91 1.66
N ALA A 19 -7.51 -11.42 0.43
CA ALA A 19 -6.52 -10.42 0.09
C ALA A 19 -6.73 -9.11 0.87
N GLY A 20 -7.98 -8.69 1.07
CA GLY A 20 -8.34 -7.57 1.94
C GLY A 20 -7.94 -7.83 3.39
N VAL A 21 -8.32 -8.97 3.94
CA VAL A 21 -8.00 -9.37 5.33
C VAL A 21 -6.49 -9.41 5.56
N PHE A 22 -5.73 -10.04 4.67
CA PHE A 22 -4.27 -10.09 4.76
C PHE A 22 -3.65 -8.70 4.69
N ARG A 23 -4.19 -7.79 3.87
CA ARG A 23 -3.69 -6.40 3.76
C ARG A 23 -3.79 -5.63 5.09
N HIS A 24 -4.78 -5.96 5.93
CA HIS A 24 -4.99 -5.27 7.20
C HIS A 24 -4.36 -5.98 8.41
N ILE A 25 -4.37 -7.31 8.41
CA ILE A 25 -3.86 -8.11 9.54
C ILE A 25 -2.34 -8.26 9.46
N LEU A 26 -1.78 -8.53 8.27
CA LEU A 26 -0.36 -8.83 8.13
C LEU A 26 0.56 -7.71 8.64
N PRO A 27 0.30 -6.42 8.37
CA PRO A 27 1.12 -5.34 8.92
C PRO A 27 1.08 -5.31 10.44
N GLY A 28 -0.11 -5.54 11.02
CA GLY A 28 -0.32 -5.62 12.46
C GLY A 28 0.50 -6.74 13.11
N VAL A 29 0.43 -7.94 12.53
CA VAL A 29 1.21 -9.09 12.99
C VAL A 29 2.71 -8.82 12.89
N ILE A 30 3.17 -8.17 11.83
CA ILE A 30 4.59 -7.79 11.68
C ILE A 30 5.02 -6.80 12.76
N VAL A 31 4.21 -5.75 12.99
CA VAL A 31 4.52 -4.72 14.01
C VAL A 31 4.55 -5.34 15.41
N VAL A 32 3.52 -6.11 15.77
CA VAL A 32 3.42 -6.76 17.10
C VAL A 32 4.51 -7.82 17.27
N GLY A 33 4.79 -8.62 16.23
CA GLY A 33 5.86 -9.62 16.27
C GLY A 33 7.23 -8.97 16.43
N ALA A 34 7.51 -7.89 15.71
CA ALA A 34 8.75 -7.13 15.87
C ALA A 34 8.85 -6.50 17.26
N ALA A 35 7.75 -5.95 17.79
CA ALA A 35 7.69 -5.43 19.16
C ALA A 35 8.02 -6.51 20.18
N HIS A 36 7.49 -7.72 20.02
CA HIS A 36 7.78 -8.85 20.91
C HIS A 36 9.25 -9.24 20.91
N VAL A 37 9.90 -9.22 19.74
CA VAL A 37 11.34 -9.53 19.62
C VAL A 37 12.22 -8.40 20.18
N ALA A 38 11.81 -7.14 20.01
CA ALA A 38 12.56 -5.98 20.45
C ALA A 38 12.37 -5.65 21.94
N HIS A 39 11.21 -5.97 22.49
CA HIS A 39 10.77 -5.66 23.84
C HIS A 39 10.01 -6.83 24.46
N PRO A 40 10.67 -7.96 24.76
CA PRO A 40 10.01 -9.12 25.35
C PRO A 40 9.33 -8.78 26.68
N THR A 41 9.85 -7.81 27.44
CA THR A 41 9.26 -7.37 28.72
C THR A 41 7.82 -6.87 28.60
N TRP A 42 7.42 -6.31 27.45
CA TRP A 42 6.05 -5.85 27.22
C TRP A 42 5.03 -7.00 27.13
N PHE A 43 5.51 -8.24 26.96
CA PHE A 43 4.68 -9.41 26.69
C PHE A 43 4.79 -10.48 27.80
N VAL A 44 5.42 -10.18 28.94
CA VAL A 44 5.70 -11.15 30.01
C VAL A 44 4.43 -11.76 30.62
N GLU A 45 3.35 -10.98 30.68
CA GLU A 45 2.07 -11.43 31.25
C GLU A 45 1.18 -12.19 30.24
N LEU A 46 1.62 -12.32 28.99
CA LEU A 46 0.84 -12.98 27.95
C LEU A 46 1.06 -14.50 27.96
N ASP A 47 0.09 -15.21 28.54
CA ASP A 47 -0.03 -16.66 28.36
C ASP A 47 -0.49 -17.03 26.92
N ALA A 48 0.43 -17.58 26.13
CA ALA A 48 0.16 -18.07 24.77
C ALA A 48 -0.78 -19.29 24.73
N LYS A 49 -1.04 -19.96 25.86
CA LYS A 49 -2.02 -21.06 25.95
C LYS A 49 -3.44 -20.56 26.21
N SER A 50 -3.60 -19.30 26.63
CA SER A 50 -4.90 -18.69 26.88
C SER A 50 -5.50 -18.13 25.59
N TRP A 51 -6.64 -18.69 25.17
CA TRP A 51 -7.41 -18.18 24.03
C TRP A 51 -7.82 -16.71 24.18
N GLN A 52 -8.04 -16.26 25.41
CA GLN A 52 -8.39 -14.87 25.70
C GLN A 52 -7.23 -13.93 25.35
N HIS A 53 -6.00 -14.27 25.76
CA HIS A 53 -4.81 -13.49 25.43
C HIS A 53 -4.52 -13.51 23.92
N LEU A 54 -4.66 -14.66 23.26
CA LEU A 54 -4.50 -14.75 21.82
C LEU A 54 -5.51 -13.87 21.07
N THR A 55 -6.75 -13.82 21.54
CA THR A 55 -7.80 -12.97 20.95
C THR A 55 -7.48 -11.49 21.14
N ILE A 56 -7.03 -11.09 22.34
CA ILE A 56 -6.60 -9.72 22.62
C ILE A 56 -5.43 -9.32 21.70
N VAL A 57 -4.40 -10.17 21.59
CA VAL A 57 -3.26 -9.92 20.70
C VAL A 57 -3.71 -9.80 19.24
N ALA A 58 -4.63 -10.64 18.78
CA ALA A 58 -5.18 -10.57 17.43
C ALA A 58 -5.93 -9.24 17.17
N VAL A 59 -6.74 -8.78 18.13
CA VAL A 59 -7.45 -7.50 18.04
C VAL A 59 -6.47 -6.33 18.05
N VAL A 60 -5.46 -6.36 18.92
CA VAL A 60 -4.41 -5.34 18.95
C VAL A 60 -3.63 -5.32 17.64
N ALA A 61 -3.25 -6.47 17.10
CA ALA A 61 -2.59 -6.57 15.81
C ALA A 61 -3.46 -5.97 14.71
N LEU A 62 -4.76 -6.28 14.66
CA LEU A 62 -5.68 -5.70 13.68
C LEU A 62 -5.77 -4.16 13.83
N ALA A 63 -5.91 -3.65 15.06
CA ALA A 63 -6.00 -2.22 15.32
C ALA A 63 -4.71 -1.47 14.94
N VAL A 64 -3.57 -1.98 15.38
CA VAL A 64 -2.24 -1.44 15.06
C VAL A 64 -1.97 -1.51 13.56
N GLY A 65 -2.28 -2.65 12.92
CA GLY A 65 -2.13 -2.83 11.49
C GLY A 65 -2.94 -1.82 10.69
N ASN A 66 -4.18 -1.56 11.08
CA ASN A 66 -5.03 -0.54 10.44
C ASN A 66 -4.52 0.89 10.67
N ALA A 67 -4.14 1.23 11.90
CA ALA A 67 -3.58 2.54 12.22
C ALA A 67 -2.28 2.79 11.45
N TRP A 68 -1.39 1.80 11.43
CA TRP A 68 -0.15 1.82 10.68
C TRP A 68 -0.39 1.94 9.18
N PHE A 69 -1.38 1.20 8.67
CA PHE A 69 -1.80 1.28 7.28
C PHE A 69 -2.27 2.69 6.91
N ALA A 70 -3.15 3.28 7.71
CA ALA A 70 -3.62 4.64 7.50
C ALA A 70 -2.46 5.65 7.54
N LEU A 71 -1.56 5.55 8.53
CA LEU A 71 -0.43 6.46 8.67
C LEU A 71 0.55 6.35 7.50
N ASN A 72 0.86 5.15 7.02
CA ASN A 72 1.73 4.96 5.86
C ASN A 72 1.06 5.44 4.56
N ARG A 73 -0.22 5.10 4.36
CA ARG A 73 -0.97 5.45 3.15
C ARG A 73 -1.24 6.95 3.04
N HIS A 74 -1.59 7.60 4.15
CA HIS A 74 -1.96 9.01 4.16
C HIS A 74 -0.84 9.94 4.62
N GLY A 75 0.14 9.47 5.38
CA GLY A 75 1.30 10.25 5.78
C GLY A 75 2.46 10.05 4.82
N VAL A 76 3.13 8.91 4.93
CA VAL A 76 4.41 8.64 4.26
C VAL A 76 4.28 8.71 2.75
N GLN A 77 3.30 8.00 2.17
CA GLN A 77 3.09 8.02 0.73
C GLN A 77 2.74 9.43 0.25
N GLN A 78 1.84 10.16 0.91
CA GLN A 78 1.52 11.53 0.51
C GLN A 78 2.71 12.49 0.59
N ILE A 79 3.59 12.32 1.58
CA ILE A 79 4.83 13.10 1.68
C ILE A 79 5.76 12.78 0.51
N VAL A 80 5.98 11.49 0.22
CA VAL A 80 6.81 11.05 -0.92
C VAL A 80 6.25 11.61 -2.23
N ASP A 81 4.94 11.63 -2.39
CA ASP A 81 4.27 12.17 -3.57
C ASP A 81 4.50 13.66 -3.75
N TYR A 82 4.35 14.38 -2.63
CA TYR A 82 4.54 15.82 -2.60
C TYR A 82 6.00 16.17 -2.92
N VAL A 83 6.96 15.43 -2.36
CA VAL A 83 8.40 15.60 -2.68
C VAL A 83 8.66 15.29 -4.15
N ALA A 84 8.12 14.19 -4.68
CA ALA A 84 8.28 13.83 -6.10
C ALA A 84 7.68 14.89 -7.04
N TYR A 85 6.54 15.48 -6.67
CA TYR A 85 5.93 16.59 -7.40
C TYR A 85 6.82 17.84 -7.41
N LEU A 86 7.39 18.21 -6.26
CA LEU A 86 8.30 19.35 -6.13
C LEU A 86 9.59 19.16 -6.95
N LEU A 87 10.11 17.94 -7.03
CA LEU A 87 11.29 17.63 -7.84
C LEU A 87 11.00 17.69 -9.35
N LYS A 88 9.80 17.29 -9.79
CA LYS A 88 9.41 17.32 -11.20
C LYS A 88 9.10 18.73 -11.71
N ASN A 89 8.50 19.57 -10.87
CA ASN A 89 8.11 20.94 -11.22
C ASN A 89 8.88 21.93 -10.33
N PRO A 90 10.15 22.26 -10.67
CA PRO A 90 10.94 23.20 -9.89
C PRO A 90 10.21 24.57 -9.83
N PRO A 91 10.18 25.22 -8.66
CA PRO A 91 9.18 26.22 -8.36
C PRO A 91 9.43 27.56 -9.07
N THR A 92 8.61 27.88 -10.07
CA THR A 92 8.24 29.28 -10.34
C THR A 92 7.06 29.65 -9.43
N ALA A 93 7.13 30.85 -8.85
CA ALA A 93 6.51 31.16 -7.58
C ALA A 93 4.96 31.31 -7.60
N ILE A 94 4.35 31.04 -6.44
CA ILE A 94 3.06 31.55 -5.93
C ILE A 94 1.81 30.65 -6.07
N THR A 95 1.65 29.76 -7.04
CA THR A 95 0.46 28.85 -7.12
C THR A 95 0.71 27.44 -6.55
N ARG A 96 1.41 27.35 -5.41
CA ARG A 96 2.02 26.10 -4.88
C ARG A 96 1.06 25.03 -4.33
N ARG A 97 0.02 25.39 -3.58
CA ARG A 97 -0.87 24.40 -2.92
C ARG A 97 -2.12 24.10 -3.73
N GLY A 98 -2.73 25.13 -4.30
CA GLY A 98 -3.95 24.98 -5.09
C GLY A 98 -3.76 24.08 -6.30
N HIS A 99 -2.61 24.19 -6.99
CA HIS A 99 -2.35 23.37 -8.17
C HIS A 99 -2.11 21.90 -7.83
N TYR A 100 -1.30 21.60 -6.79
CA TYR A 100 -1.10 20.23 -6.32
C TYR A 100 -2.42 19.59 -5.86
N LEU A 101 -3.22 20.29 -5.04
CA LEU A 101 -4.52 19.79 -4.60
C LEU A 101 -5.49 19.58 -5.78
N ALA A 102 -5.50 20.48 -6.76
CA ALA A 102 -6.28 20.33 -7.97
C ALA A 102 -5.81 19.15 -8.84
N THR A 103 -4.50 18.90 -8.93
CA THR A 103 -3.93 17.75 -9.65
C THR A 103 -4.27 16.44 -8.96
N VAL A 104 -4.16 16.38 -7.62
CA VAL A 104 -4.53 15.20 -6.83
C VAL A 104 -6.03 14.94 -6.91
N ALA A 105 -6.86 15.98 -6.74
CA ALA A 105 -8.31 15.88 -6.90
C ALA A 105 -8.67 15.40 -8.30
N GLY A 106 -8.06 15.98 -9.35
CA GLY A 106 -8.23 15.54 -10.73
C GLY A 106 -7.83 14.08 -10.95
N HIS A 107 -6.76 13.58 -10.32
CA HIS A 107 -6.35 12.18 -10.38
C HIS A 107 -7.34 11.25 -9.66
N VAL A 108 -7.90 11.68 -8.52
CA VAL A 108 -8.92 10.92 -7.80
C VAL A 108 -10.21 10.87 -8.61
N THR A 109 -10.66 12.01 -9.15
CA THR A 109 -11.85 12.07 -10.00
C THR A 109 -11.66 11.24 -11.27
N MET A 110 -10.49 11.34 -11.91
CA MET A 110 -10.16 10.51 -13.08
C MET A 110 -10.13 9.03 -12.73
N SER A 111 -9.46 8.62 -11.65
CA SER A 111 -9.40 7.19 -11.27
C SER A 111 -10.78 6.59 -10.92
N VAL A 112 -11.69 7.40 -10.36
CA VAL A 112 -13.11 7.02 -10.15
C VAL A 112 -13.88 6.95 -11.46
N MET A 113 -13.58 7.81 -12.44
CA MET A 113 -14.26 7.84 -13.75
C MET A 113 -13.70 6.81 -14.75
N THR A 114 -12.46 6.34 -14.61
CA THR A 114 -11.88 5.29 -15.45
C THR A 114 -12.45 3.90 -15.09
N ARG A 115 -13.74 3.70 -15.34
CA ARG A 115 -14.42 2.39 -15.21
C ARG A 115 -13.93 1.35 -16.23
N ARG A 116 -13.06 1.72 -17.17
CA ARG A 116 -12.60 0.89 -18.31
C ARG A 116 -11.17 0.33 -18.19
N MET A 117 -10.56 0.31 -17.01
CA MET A 117 -9.32 -0.48 -16.86
C MET A 117 -9.65 -1.97 -16.85
N PRO A 118 -8.94 -2.81 -17.63
CA PRO A 118 -9.12 -4.26 -17.55
C PRO A 118 -8.82 -4.74 -16.13
N ASP A 119 -9.63 -5.64 -15.59
CA ASP A 119 -9.55 -6.09 -14.19
C ASP A 119 -8.17 -6.69 -13.83
N LEU A 120 -7.48 -7.26 -14.82
CA LEU A 120 -6.09 -7.72 -14.72
C LEU A 120 -5.12 -6.59 -14.37
N ALA A 121 -5.27 -5.41 -14.99
CA ALA A 121 -4.41 -4.26 -14.72
C ALA A 121 -4.65 -3.73 -13.29
N ARG A 122 -5.92 -3.62 -12.87
CA ARG A 122 -6.27 -3.21 -11.49
C ARG A 122 -5.70 -4.15 -10.44
N THR A 123 -5.82 -5.46 -10.66
CA THR A 123 -5.30 -6.48 -9.74
C THR A 123 -3.79 -6.35 -9.59
N HIS A 124 -3.08 -6.14 -10.70
CA HIS A 124 -1.63 -5.99 -10.71
C HIS A 124 -1.16 -4.70 -10.02
N VAL A 125 -1.87 -3.57 -10.24
CA VAL A 125 -1.60 -2.30 -9.54
C VAL A 125 -1.84 -2.46 -8.03
N ALA A 126 -2.96 -3.07 -7.64
CA ALA A 126 -3.29 -3.32 -6.24
C ALA A 126 -2.25 -4.22 -5.54
N PHE A 127 -1.76 -5.25 -6.25
CA PHE A 127 -0.69 -6.11 -5.75
C PHE A 127 0.60 -5.33 -5.53
N ARG A 128 1.04 -4.54 -6.52
CA ARG A 128 2.25 -3.72 -6.41
C ARG A 128 2.18 -2.70 -5.28
N ALA A 129 1.05 -2.00 -5.14
CA ALA A 129 0.83 -1.06 -4.04
C ALA A 129 0.92 -1.74 -2.66
N SER A 130 0.45 -2.98 -2.56
CA SER A 130 0.52 -3.77 -1.31
C SER A 130 1.96 -4.17 -0.99
N SER A 131 2.75 -4.57 -1.99
CA SER A 131 4.17 -4.90 -1.81
C SER A 131 4.98 -3.68 -1.39
N VAL A 132 4.75 -2.52 -2.00
CA VAL A 132 5.41 -1.25 -1.60
C VAL A 132 5.05 -0.90 -0.16
N PHE A 133 3.78 -1.03 0.21
CA PHE A 133 3.32 -0.80 1.58
C PHE A 133 4.00 -1.72 2.60
N LEU A 134 4.13 -3.01 2.26
CA LEU A 134 4.81 -3.98 3.11
C LEU A 134 6.29 -3.63 3.31
N LEU A 135 6.98 -3.20 2.25
CA LEU A 135 8.38 -2.77 2.34
C LEU A 135 8.55 -1.57 3.27
N TYR A 136 7.67 -0.56 3.18
CA TYR A 136 7.66 0.56 4.13
C TYR A 136 7.46 0.09 5.56
N THR A 137 6.48 -0.78 5.79
CA THR A 137 6.20 -1.33 7.12
C THR A 137 7.43 -2.02 7.70
N ILE A 138 8.09 -2.91 6.94
CA ILE A 138 9.29 -3.63 7.39
C ILE A 138 10.44 -2.64 7.68
N ALA A 139 10.66 -1.66 6.80
CA ALA A 139 11.72 -0.68 6.97
C ALA A 139 11.50 0.16 8.22
N GLU A 140 10.31 0.71 8.41
CA GLU A 140 9.98 1.59 9.53
C GLU A 140 9.96 0.85 10.85
N VAL A 141 9.36 -0.34 10.90
CA VAL A 141 9.37 -1.20 12.10
C VAL A 141 10.80 -1.54 12.49
N GLY A 142 11.62 -1.96 11.53
CA GLY A 142 13.03 -2.27 11.80
C GLY A 142 13.82 -1.05 12.28
N LEU A 143 13.60 0.13 11.68
CA LEU A 143 14.22 1.37 12.13
C LEU A 143 13.76 1.74 13.54
N LEU A 144 12.45 1.80 13.78
CA LEU A 144 11.86 2.23 15.06
C LEU A 144 12.34 1.36 16.22
N PHE A 145 12.27 0.03 16.08
CA PHE A 145 12.73 -0.89 17.12
C PHE A 145 14.25 -0.96 17.27
N SER A 146 15.01 -0.57 16.24
CA SER A 146 16.46 -0.43 16.36
C SER A 146 16.90 0.87 17.09
N LEU A 147 16.01 1.84 17.29
CA LEU A 147 16.34 3.07 18.01
C LEU A 147 16.35 2.88 19.52
N TRP A 148 15.45 2.03 20.03
CA TRP A 148 15.30 1.76 21.46
C TRP A 148 15.24 0.27 21.77
N PRO A 149 16.26 -0.54 21.43
CA PRO A 149 16.19 -1.97 21.70
C PRO A 149 16.36 -2.28 23.19
N GLU A 150 15.64 -3.28 23.69
CA GLU A 150 15.88 -3.81 25.04
C GLU A 150 17.22 -4.58 25.09
N SER A 151 17.97 -4.43 26.18
CA SER A 151 19.26 -5.10 26.38
C SER A 151 19.14 -6.62 26.27
N GLY A 152 20.05 -7.26 25.53
CA GLY A 152 20.06 -8.72 25.33
C GLY A 152 19.15 -9.24 24.22
N THR A 153 18.41 -8.37 23.53
CA THR A 153 17.60 -8.75 22.35
C THR A 153 18.44 -8.81 21.07
N VAL A 154 17.89 -9.50 20.05
CA VAL A 154 18.49 -9.55 18.70
C VAL A 154 18.69 -8.15 18.13
N PHE A 155 17.76 -7.23 18.42
CA PHE A 155 17.86 -5.84 17.98
C PHE A 155 19.02 -5.11 18.64
N ALA A 156 19.23 -5.29 19.95
CA ALA A 156 20.37 -4.68 20.65
C ALA A 156 21.71 -5.18 20.09
N MET A 157 21.84 -6.50 19.89
CA MET A 157 23.08 -7.11 19.41
C MET A 157 23.45 -6.72 17.97
N ASN A 158 22.47 -6.40 17.13
CA ASN A 158 22.67 -6.13 15.69
C ASN A 158 22.18 -4.74 15.27
N THR A 159 22.12 -3.79 16.19
CA THR A 159 21.51 -2.46 15.98
C THR A 159 21.94 -1.80 14.66
N TRP A 160 23.26 -1.73 14.40
CA TRP A 160 23.80 -1.12 13.18
C TRP A 160 23.36 -1.87 11.91
N ARG A 161 23.42 -3.20 11.91
CA ARG A 161 23.07 -4.03 10.75
C ARG A 161 21.59 -3.90 10.42
N ILE A 162 20.72 -3.87 11.44
CA ILE A 162 19.29 -3.70 11.26
C ILE A 162 18.99 -2.30 10.73
N ARG A 163 19.60 -1.24 11.27
CA ARG A 163 19.47 0.12 10.75
C ARG A 163 19.86 0.23 9.28
N ALA A 164 21.01 -0.35 8.92
CA ALA A 164 21.49 -0.34 7.55
C ALA A 164 20.54 -1.11 6.61
N ALA A 165 20.11 -2.30 7.01
CA ALA A 165 19.16 -3.12 6.25
C ALA A 165 17.81 -2.41 6.08
N SER A 166 17.24 -1.87 7.16
CA SER A 166 15.98 -1.14 7.12
C SER A 166 16.08 0.14 6.30
N GLY A 167 17.21 0.87 6.37
CA GLY A 167 17.47 2.01 5.51
C GLY A 167 17.52 1.61 4.02
N LEU A 168 18.17 0.49 3.69
CA LEU A 168 18.19 -0.04 2.32
C LEU A 168 16.78 -0.42 1.84
N VAL A 169 16.00 -1.12 2.68
CA VAL A 169 14.61 -1.47 2.36
C VAL A 169 13.76 -0.22 2.17
N LEU A 170 13.97 0.84 2.96
CA LEU A 170 13.27 2.12 2.80
C LEU A 170 13.57 2.77 1.45
N VAL A 171 14.84 2.81 1.05
CA VAL A 171 15.26 3.34 -0.26
C VAL A 171 14.63 2.51 -1.39
N MET A 172 14.63 1.18 -1.28
CA MET A 172 13.97 0.30 -2.23
C MET A 172 12.46 0.55 -2.28
N ALA A 173 11.80 0.76 -1.14
CA ALA A 173 10.37 1.06 -1.07
C ALA A 173 10.04 2.39 -1.76
N MET A 174 10.85 3.43 -1.52
CA MET A 174 10.73 4.72 -2.20
C MET A 174 10.91 4.58 -3.72
N TRP A 175 11.94 3.85 -4.15
CA TRP A 175 12.20 3.58 -5.56
C TRP A 175 11.03 2.85 -6.24
N GLN A 176 10.55 1.76 -5.63
CA GLN A 176 9.39 1.00 -6.12
C GLN A 176 8.11 1.84 -6.15
N SER A 177 7.93 2.74 -5.17
CA SER A 177 6.81 3.68 -5.15
C SER A 177 6.83 4.63 -6.35
N VAL A 178 8.00 5.18 -6.69
CA VAL A 178 8.17 6.06 -7.86
C VAL A 178 7.90 5.31 -9.17
N ILE A 179 8.44 4.10 -9.33
CA ILE A 179 8.22 3.27 -10.53
C ILE A 179 6.73 2.93 -10.68
N THR A 180 6.09 2.47 -9.60
CA THR A 180 4.68 2.06 -9.63
C THR A 180 3.81 3.22 -10.10
N ARG A 181 4.07 4.45 -9.63
CA ARG A 181 3.35 5.64 -10.06
C ARG A 181 3.55 6.00 -11.52
N ARG A 182 4.78 5.89 -12.03
CA ARG A 182 5.04 6.16 -13.46
C ARG A 182 4.25 5.21 -14.34
N ILE A 183 4.23 3.93 -13.97
CA ILE A 183 3.47 2.91 -14.71
C ILE A 183 1.97 3.18 -14.61
N ASP A 184 1.46 3.53 -13.42
CA ASP A 184 0.04 3.88 -13.24
C ASP A 184 -0.34 5.09 -14.12
N TYR A 185 0.53 6.09 -14.22
CA TYR A 185 0.33 7.26 -15.07
C TYR A 185 0.26 6.88 -16.56
N GLU A 186 1.21 6.09 -17.06
CA GLU A 186 1.23 5.64 -18.45
C GLU A 186 0.02 4.77 -18.81
N ILE A 187 -0.43 3.89 -17.90
CA ILE A 187 -1.61 3.05 -18.12
C ILE A 187 -2.88 3.91 -18.18
N VAL A 188 -3.02 4.89 -17.28
CA VAL A 188 -4.16 5.83 -17.29
C VAL A 188 -4.17 6.62 -18.60
N GLU A 189 -3.02 7.16 -19.03
CA GLU A 189 -2.90 7.95 -20.26
C GLU A 189 -3.21 7.11 -21.51
N ALA A 190 -2.66 5.90 -21.61
CA ALA A 190 -2.94 4.98 -22.72
C ALA A 190 -4.42 4.58 -22.80
N SER A 191 -5.12 4.48 -21.65
CA SER A 191 -6.55 4.17 -21.62
C SER A 191 -7.42 5.32 -22.15
N GLN A 192 -6.93 6.56 -22.10
CA GLN A 192 -7.63 7.75 -22.60
C GLN A 192 -7.42 7.95 -24.11
N GLN A 193 -6.28 7.53 -24.64
CA GLN A 193 -5.95 7.70 -26.06
C GLN A 193 -6.63 6.69 -26.99
N LYS A 194 -7.28 5.63 -26.48
CA LYS A 194 -8.05 4.72 -27.33
C LYS A 194 -9.41 5.36 -27.64
N PRO A 195 -9.62 5.96 -28.84
CA PRO A 195 -10.93 6.51 -29.18
C PRO A 195 -11.99 5.41 -29.07
N PRO A 196 -13.24 5.75 -28.70
CA PRO A 196 -14.33 4.80 -28.80
C PRO A 196 -14.34 4.32 -30.24
N ASN A 197 -14.12 3.02 -30.42
CA ASN A 197 -14.18 2.36 -31.71
C ASN A 197 -15.65 2.34 -32.13
N ASN A 198 -16.21 3.50 -32.47
CA ASN A 198 -17.43 3.67 -33.24
C ASN A 198 -17.09 3.36 -34.69
N ALA A 199 -16.55 2.18 -34.95
CA ALA A 199 -16.43 1.61 -36.27
C ALA A 199 -17.67 0.74 -36.47
N LEU A 200 -18.73 1.41 -36.93
CA LEU A 200 -19.72 0.92 -37.89
C LEU A 200 -20.41 -0.40 -37.49
N GLU A 201 -21.58 -0.28 -36.83
CA GLU A 201 -22.67 -1.18 -37.19
C GLU A 201 -23.03 -0.86 -38.65
N PRO A 202 -22.89 -1.79 -39.60
CA PRO A 202 -23.46 -1.59 -40.91
C PRO A 202 -24.98 -1.61 -40.73
N THR A 203 -25.60 -0.45 -40.97
CA THR A 203 -27.03 -0.32 -41.24
C THR A 203 -27.40 -1.21 -42.42
N ALA A 204 -27.62 -2.50 -42.15
CA ALA A 204 -28.22 -3.44 -43.08
C ALA A 204 -29.72 -3.45 -42.85
N ARG A 205 -30.43 -2.42 -43.38
CA ARG A 205 -31.87 -2.47 -43.64
C ARG A 205 -32.24 -1.53 -44.79
N THR A 206 -32.27 -2.10 -46.00
CA THR A 206 -33.37 -1.96 -46.98
C THR A 206 -33.30 -3.15 -47.91
#